data_AF-A0A7G7MNK7-F1
#
_entry.id   AF-A0A7G7MNK7-F1
#
_cell.length_a   1.000
_cell.length_b   1.000
_cell.length_c   1.000
_cell.angle_alpha   90.00
_cell.angle_beta   90.00
_cell.angle_gamma   90.00
#
_symmetry.space_group_name_H-M   'P 1'
#
loop_
_entity.id
_entity.type
_entity.pdbx_description
1 polymer ?
#
loop_
_entity_poly.entity_id
_entity_poly.type
_entity_poly.pdbx_seq_one_letter_code
_entity_poly.pdbx_strand_id
1 'polypeptide(L)'
;MRTPATPARTDLEHQLDTDGVATVPGLLTPEQCAELVAVFDDDARFRSTVVMQRVGFGAGTYRYFADPLPELVQHLRRTLYPRLAAVANEWAGRLGEDPYPTSLDGLLDMCADAGQHRPTPLLLRYGPADYNCLHQDVYGDVTFPLQLLVMLSRPDEDFTGGESVFVEQRPRQQSRPVVLRRSAHPRPP
;
A
#
# COMPACT_ATOMS: atom_id res chain seq x y z
N MET A 1 -16.95 -1.18 37.75
CA MET A 1 -16.36 -1.74 36.51
C MET A 1 -15.62 -0.61 35.80
N ARG A 2 -14.28 -0.67 35.75
CA ARG A 2 -13.49 0.28 34.95
C ARG A 2 -13.56 -0.19 33.50
N THR A 3 -14.09 0.63 32.61
CA THR A 3 -13.93 0.46 31.17
C THR A 3 -12.44 0.30 30.87
N PRO A 4 -12.00 -0.73 30.13
CA PRO A 4 -10.61 -0.79 29.71
C PRO A 4 -10.30 0.49 28.93
N ALA A 5 -9.27 1.22 29.34
CA ALA A 5 -8.82 2.39 28.62
C ALA A 5 -8.41 1.96 27.21
N THR A 6 -9.03 2.57 26.19
CA THR A 6 -8.59 2.43 24.81
C THR A 6 -7.10 2.78 24.78
N PRO A 7 -6.21 1.90 24.26
CA PRO A 7 -4.80 2.23 24.14
C PRO A 7 -4.66 3.55 23.38
N ALA A 8 -3.76 4.43 23.85
CA ALA A 8 -3.52 5.70 23.19
C ALA A 8 -3.09 5.45 21.75
N ARG A 9 -3.81 6.05 20.81
CA ARG A 9 -3.57 5.96 19.37
C ARG A 9 -2.15 6.44 19.05
N THR A 10 -1.44 5.74 18.18
CA THR A 10 -0.14 6.21 17.67
C THR A 10 -0.33 7.40 16.73
N ASP A 11 0.70 8.24 16.56
CA ASP A 11 0.62 9.39 15.64
C ASP A 11 0.25 8.98 14.21
N LEU A 12 0.71 7.82 13.74
CA LEU A 12 0.40 7.28 12.41
C LEU A 12 -1.07 6.90 12.24
N GLU A 13 -1.65 6.22 13.24
CA GLU A 13 -3.06 5.85 13.23
C GLU A 13 -3.95 7.11 13.26
N HIS A 14 -3.53 8.15 13.99
CA HIS A 14 -4.24 9.43 14.02
C HIS A 14 -4.15 10.18 12.68
N GLN A 15 -3.00 10.17 12.03
CA GLN A 15 -2.82 10.71 10.68
C GLN A 15 -3.70 9.98 9.66
N LEU A 16 -3.74 8.64 9.70
CA LEU A 16 -4.64 7.88 8.83
C LEU A 16 -6.11 8.28 9.03
N ASP A 17 -6.57 8.42 10.27
CA ASP A 17 -7.96 8.77 10.58
C ASP A 17 -8.33 10.21 10.15
N THR A 18 -7.34 11.12 10.13
CA THR A 18 -7.56 12.54 9.86
C THR A 18 -7.37 12.90 8.39
N ASP A 19 -6.33 12.35 7.77
CA ASP A 19 -5.85 12.74 6.44
C ASP A 19 -6.05 11.65 5.39
N GLY A 20 -6.44 10.44 5.79
CA GLY A 20 -6.57 9.27 4.91
C GLY A 20 -5.23 8.69 4.43
N VAL A 21 -4.10 9.27 4.88
CA VAL A 21 -2.75 8.84 4.51
C VAL A 21 -1.76 9.13 5.64
N ALA A 22 -0.77 8.26 5.83
CA ALA A 22 0.32 8.45 6.77
C ALA A 22 1.64 7.95 6.18
N THR A 23 2.76 8.47 6.68
CA THR A 23 4.11 8.13 6.17
C THR A 23 4.93 7.44 7.25
N VAL A 24 5.40 6.21 6.97
CA VAL A 24 6.30 5.47 7.87
C VAL A 24 7.76 5.62 7.40
N PRO A 25 8.62 6.34 8.15
CA PRO A 25 10.03 6.46 7.79
C PRO A 25 10.79 5.15 8.10
N GLY A 26 11.81 4.85 7.30
CA GLY A 26 12.77 3.77 7.62
C GLY A 26 12.18 2.35 7.66
N LEU A 27 11.10 2.08 6.90
CA LEU A 27 10.48 0.76 6.90
C LEU A 27 11.40 -0.35 6.36
N LEU A 28 12.24 -0.02 5.37
CA LEU A 28 13.22 -0.91 4.75
C LEU A 28 14.61 -0.27 4.77
N THR A 29 15.65 -1.10 4.87
CA THR A 29 17.03 -0.65 4.67
C THR A 29 17.35 -0.45 3.18
N PRO A 30 18.40 0.30 2.84
CA PRO A 30 18.85 0.46 1.45
C PRO A 30 19.12 -0.89 0.75
N GLU A 31 19.68 -1.86 1.47
CA GLU A 31 20.00 -3.19 0.95
C GLU A 31 18.71 -3.97 0.62
N GLN A 32 17.72 -3.91 1.51
CA GLN A 32 16.40 -4.52 1.29
C GLN A 32 15.67 -3.89 0.09
N CYS A 33 15.79 -2.57 -0.08
CA CYS A 33 15.26 -1.89 -1.26
C CYS A 33 15.95 -2.37 -2.54
N ALA A 34 17.28 -2.47 -2.53
CA ALA A 34 18.06 -2.94 -3.68
C ALA A 34 17.70 -4.39 -4.07
N GLU A 35 17.52 -5.28 -3.08
CA GLU A 35 17.07 -6.66 -3.31
C GLU A 35 15.71 -6.69 -4.03
N LEU A 36 14.72 -5.92 -3.56
CA LEU A 36 13.40 -5.88 -4.19
C LEU A 36 13.43 -5.26 -5.60
N VAL A 37 14.29 -4.25 -5.83
CA VAL A 37 14.47 -3.66 -7.16
C VAL A 37 15.03 -4.68 -8.14
N ALA A 38 16.04 -5.46 -7.73
CA ALA A 38 16.67 -6.47 -8.57
C ALA A 38 15.70 -7.61 -8.95
N VAL A 39 14.74 -7.92 -8.09
CA VAL A 39 13.71 -8.94 -8.37
C VAL A 39 12.84 -8.59 -9.58
N PHE A 40 12.66 -7.30 -9.91
CA PHE A 40 11.77 -6.90 -11.01
C PHE A 40 12.11 -7.54 -12.35
N ASP A 41 13.38 -7.83 -12.63
CA ASP A 41 13.83 -8.40 -13.90
C ASP A 41 13.81 -9.94 -13.92
N ASP A 42 13.43 -10.60 -12.83
CA ASP A 42 13.26 -12.06 -12.74
C ASP A 42 11.80 -12.47 -13.02
N ASP A 43 11.53 -12.94 -14.24
CA ASP A 43 10.20 -13.34 -14.68
C ASP A 43 9.58 -14.46 -13.85
N ALA A 44 10.37 -15.37 -13.28
CA ALA A 44 9.86 -16.48 -12.49
C ALA A 44 9.20 -16.03 -11.17
N ARG A 45 9.46 -14.78 -10.75
CA ARG A 45 8.94 -14.21 -9.50
C ARG A 45 7.53 -13.65 -9.66
N PHE A 46 7.00 -13.56 -10.88
CA PHE A 46 5.75 -12.88 -11.17
C PHE A 46 4.75 -13.77 -11.90
N ARG A 47 3.49 -13.72 -11.47
CA ARG A 47 2.40 -14.45 -12.13
C ARG A 47 1.83 -13.71 -13.32
N SER A 48 2.00 -12.40 -13.38
CA SER A 48 1.49 -11.57 -14.47
C SER A 48 2.19 -10.22 -14.52
N THR A 49 2.41 -9.73 -15.73
CA THR A 49 2.90 -8.38 -16.04
C THR A 49 1.80 -7.62 -16.76
N VAL A 50 1.54 -6.40 -16.32
CA VAL A 50 0.61 -5.50 -16.99
C VAL A 50 1.39 -4.28 -17.48
N VAL A 51 1.13 -3.87 -18.72
CA VAL A 51 1.75 -2.70 -19.36
C VAL A 51 0.67 -1.62 -19.41
N MET A 52 0.83 -0.58 -18.58
CA MET A 52 -0.23 0.39 -18.26
C MET A 52 -0.81 1.09 -19.50
N GLN A 53 0.06 1.36 -20.48
CA GLN A 53 -0.30 2.02 -21.73
C GLN A 53 -1.37 1.24 -22.51
N ARG A 54 -1.41 -0.09 -22.36
CA ARG A 54 -2.36 -0.96 -23.09
C ARG A 54 -3.75 -0.99 -22.45
N VAL A 55 -3.87 -0.52 -21.21
CA VAL A 55 -5.08 -0.62 -20.39
C VAL A 55 -5.65 0.75 -20.00
N GLY A 56 -5.05 1.85 -20.48
CA GLY A 56 -5.57 3.20 -20.27
C GLY A 56 -5.37 3.77 -18.86
N PHE A 57 -4.60 3.08 -18.01
CA PHE A 57 -4.33 3.49 -16.62
C PHE A 57 -3.08 4.37 -16.46
N GLY A 58 -2.53 4.87 -17.55
CA GLY A 58 -1.32 5.67 -17.59
C GLY A 58 -0.20 4.97 -18.35
N ALA A 59 1.03 5.15 -17.90
CA ALA A 59 2.23 4.64 -18.55
C ALA A 59 3.19 4.09 -17.49
N GLY A 60 3.75 2.90 -17.73
CA GLY A 60 4.58 2.17 -16.77
C GLY A 60 4.33 0.66 -16.81
N THR A 61 5.05 -0.07 -15.96
CA THR A 61 4.91 -1.52 -15.83
C THR A 61 4.71 -1.90 -14.37
N TYR A 62 3.67 -2.68 -14.11
CA TYR A 62 3.38 -3.32 -12.83
C TYR A 62 3.37 -4.85 -13.00
N ARG A 63 3.96 -5.55 -12.02
CA ARG A 63 4.09 -7.00 -12.02
C ARG A 63 3.56 -7.56 -10.71
N TYR A 64 2.60 -8.47 -10.78
CA TYR A 64 2.07 -9.15 -9.59
C TYR A 64 2.95 -10.34 -9.25
N PHE A 65 3.39 -10.43 -8.00
CA PHE A 65 4.21 -11.55 -7.54
C PHE A 65 3.48 -12.89 -7.69
N ALA A 66 4.21 -13.95 -8.00
CA ALA A 66 3.74 -15.32 -7.91
C ALA A 66 3.87 -15.85 -6.47
N ASP A 67 3.23 -16.98 -6.19
CA ASP A 67 3.53 -17.76 -4.99
C ASP A 67 4.74 -18.69 -5.23
N PRO A 68 5.65 -18.84 -4.24
CA PRO A 68 5.68 -18.10 -2.98
C PRO A 68 6.19 -16.66 -3.17
N LEU A 69 5.64 -15.73 -2.37
CA LEU A 69 6.10 -14.35 -2.32
C LEU A 69 7.57 -14.23 -1.89
N PRO A 70 8.28 -13.13 -2.24
CA PRO A 70 9.56 -12.79 -1.60
C PRO A 70 9.41 -12.77 -0.07
N GLU A 71 10.40 -13.34 0.63
CA GLU A 71 10.35 -13.52 2.08
C GLU A 71 10.13 -12.18 2.81
N LEU A 72 10.84 -11.13 2.38
CA LEU A 72 10.67 -9.77 2.92
C LEU A 72 9.23 -9.25 2.75
N VAL A 73 8.61 -9.47 1.58
CA VAL A 73 7.23 -9.05 1.32
C VAL A 73 6.27 -9.82 2.20
N GLN A 74 6.45 -11.14 2.33
CA GLN A 74 5.62 -11.96 3.20
C GLN A 74 5.77 -11.57 4.68
N HIS A 75 6.99 -11.28 5.11
CA HIS A 75 7.29 -10.82 6.47
C HIS A 75 6.59 -9.50 6.76
N LEU A 76 6.72 -8.50 5.88
CA LEU A 76 6.04 -7.21 6.03
C LEU A 76 4.52 -7.37 6.15
N ARG A 77 3.90 -8.20 5.30
CA ARG A 77 2.46 -8.45 5.35
C ARG A 77 2.04 -9.01 6.70
N ARG A 78 2.73 -10.04 7.20
CA ARG A 78 2.40 -10.68 8.49
C ARG A 78 2.60 -9.73 9.67
N THR A 79 3.66 -8.93 9.64
CA THR A 79 4.01 -8.02 10.74
C THR A 79 3.09 -6.80 10.80
N LEU A 80 2.73 -6.23 9.65
CA LEU A 80 1.96 -4.98 9.59
C LEU A 80 0.45 -5.21 9.65
N TYR A 81 -0.04 -6.33 9.11
CA TYR A 81 -1.48 -6.58 8.99
C TYR A 81 -2.26 -6.42 10.30
N PRO A 82 -1.85 -7.00 11.45
CA PRO A 82 -2.64 -6.89 12.68
C PRO A 82 -2.84 -5.44 13.15
N ARG A 83 -1.87 -4.56 12.92
CA ARG A 83 -1.97 -3.13 13.24
C ARG A 83 -2.92 -2.42 12.29
N LEU A 84 -2.81 -2.70 10.99
CA LEU A 84 -3.72 -2.14 9.98
C LEU A 84 -5.16 -2.60 10.19
N ALA A 85 -5.35 -3.88 10.54
CA ALA A 85 -6.67 -4.46 10.83
C ALA A 85 -7.32 -3.79 12.04
N ALA A 86 -6.55 -3.40 13.06
CA ALA A 86 -7.08 -2.65 14.21
C ALA A 86 -7.66 -1.29 13.78
N VAL A 87 -6.96 -0.55 12.91
CA VAL A 87 -7.46 0.72 12.34
C VAL A 87 -8.69 0.49 11.48
N ALA A 88 -8.63 -0.48 10.56
CA ALA A 88 -9.73 -0.82 9.67
C ALA A 88 -11.00 -1.23 10.46
N ASN A 89 -10.85 -1.99 11.54
CA ASN A 89 -11.97 -2.41 12.39
C ASN A 89 -12.54 -1.28 13.24
N GLU A 90 -11.72 -0.31 13.65
CA GLU A 90 -12.22 0.91 14.27
C GLU A 90 -13.08 1.71 13.29
N TRP A 91 -12.64 1.84 12.04
CA TRP A 91 -13.40 2.49 10.98
C TRP A 91 -14.69 1.74 10.66
N ALA A 92 -14.63 0.42 10.48
CA ALA A 92 -15.80 -0.42 10.22
C ALA A 92 -16.87 -0.23 11.31
N GLY A 93 -16.48 -0.22 12.59
CA GLY A 93 -17.40 0.03 13.69
C GLY A 93 -18.07 1.42 13.65
N ARG A 94 -17.37 2.46 13.18
CA ARG A 94 -17.92 3.82 13.02
C ARG A 94 -18.83 3.94 11.79
N LEU A 95 -18.51 3.20 10.74
CA LEU A 95 -19.24 3.20 9.47
C LEU A 95 -20.43 2.23 9.46
N GLY A 96 -20.50 1.32 10.43
CA GLY A 96 -21.52 0.28 10.49
C GLY A 96 -21.27 -0.86 9.49
N GLU A 97 -20.01 -1.11 9.16
CA GLU A 97 -19.56 -2.16 8.25
C GLU A 97 -19.11 -3.42 9.02
N ASP A 98 -19.03 -4.55 8.32
CA ASP A 98 -18.54 -5.80 8.91
C ASP A 98 -17.04 -5.71 9.24
N PRO A 99 -16.59 -6.29 10.37
CA PRO A 99 -15.20 -6.26 10.77
C PRO A 99 -14.34 -7.23 9.94
N TYR A 100 -13.06 -6.90 9.82
CA TYR A 100 -12.02 -7.74 9.23
C TYR A 100 -11.38 -8.67 10.29
N PRO A 101 -10.88 -9.85 9.87
CA PRO A 101 -10.11 -10.74 10.74
C PRO A 101 -8.87 -10.04 11.32
N THR A 102 -8.48 -10.37 12.55
CA THR A 102 -7.34 -9.73 13.23
C THR A 102 -5.97 -10.29 12.80
N SER A 103 -5.95 -11.38 12.04
CA SER A 103 -4.74 -12.01 11.49
C SER A 103 -4.77 -12.03 9.96
N LEU A 104 -3.57 -12.01 9.35
CA LEU A 104 -3.45 -12.07 7.90
C LEU A 104 -4.02 -13.37 7.35
N ASP A 105 -3.77 -14.50 8.03
CA ASP A 105 -4.28 -15.81 7.62
C ASP A 105 -5.82 -15.81 7.62
N GLY A 106 -6.46 -15.18 8.61
CA GLY A 106 -7.92 -15.05 8.61
C GLY A 106 -8.46 -14.21 7.46
N LEU A 107 -7.76 -13.14 7.05
CA LEU A 107 -8.13 -12.39 5.85
C LEU A 107 -7.95 -13.24 4.57
N LEU A 108 -6.89 -14.05 4.52
CA LEU A 108 -6.65 -14.93 3.38
C LEU A 108 -7.70 -16.04 3.27
N ASP A 109 -8.17 -16.58 4.40
CA ASP A 109 -9.28 -17.54 4.45
C ASP A 109 -10.58 -16.88 3.96
N MET A 110 -10.90 -15.67 4.43
CA MET A 110 -12.04 -14.88 3.97
C MET A 110 -11.96 -14.61 2.45
N CYS A 111 -10.78 -14.26 1.94
CA CYS A 111 -10.54 -14.12 0.50
C CYS A 111 -10.76 -15.44 -0.24
N ALA A 112 -10.28 -16.56 0.30
CA ALA A 112 -10.42 -17.88 -0.32
C ALA A 112 -11.88 -18.34 -0.37
N ASP A 113 -12.67 -18.07 0.67
CA ASP A 113 -14.11 -18.34 0.71
C ASP A 113 -14.87 -17.54 -0.36
N ALA A 114 -14.36 -16.36 -0.72
CA ALA A 114 -14.84 -15.54 -1.84
C ALA A 114 -14.21 -15.90 -3.21
N GLY A 115 -13.47 -17.01 -3.31
CA GLY A 115 -12.82 -17.45 -4.56
C GLY A 115 -11.57 -16.65 -4.96
N GLN A 116 -11.02 -15.82 -4.06
CA GLN A 116 -9.85 -14.99 -4.30
C GLN A 116 -8.58 -15.66 -3.83
N HIS A 117 -7.95 -16.45 -4.71
CA HIS A 117 -6.75 -17.23 -4.36
C HIS A 117 -5.42 -16.60 -4.80
N ARG A 118 -5.47 -15.51 -5.58
CA ARG A 118 -4.25 -14.93 -6.17
C ARG A 118 -3.60 -13.92 -5.22
N PRO A 119 -2.26 -13.92 -5.08
CA PRO A 119 -1.57 -12.89 -4.33
C PRO A 119 -1.75 -11.52 -5.00
N THR A 120 -1.97 -10.51 -4.17
CA THR A 120 -2.16 -9.11 -4.55
C THR A 120 -0.89 -8.23 -4.47
N PRO A 121 0.19 -8.56 -3.72
CA PRO A 121 1.41 -7.77 -3.76
C PRO A 121 1.99 -7.68 -5.17
N LEU A 122 2.42 -6.47 -5.52
CA LEU A 122 2.93 -6.15 -6.84
C LEU A 122 4.11 -5.17 -6.75
N LEU A 123 4.92 -5.14 -7.79
CA LEU A 123 6.05 -4.23 -7.94
C LEU A 123 5.86 -3.37 -9.19
N LEU A 124 6.09 -2.06 -9.05
CA LEU A 124 5.90 -1.09 -10.13
C LEU A 124 7.25 -0.50 -10.55
N ARG A 125 7.41 -0.27 -11.85
CA ARG A 125 8.53 0.45 -12.44
C ARG A 125 7.99 1.48 -13.44
N TYR A 126 8.41 2.72 -13.25
CA TYR A 126 8.09 3.85 -14.11
C TYR A 126 9.38 4.38 -14.75
N GLY A 127 9.32 4.69 -16.04
CA GLY A 127 10.36 5.42 -16.77
C GLY A 127 10.12 6.94 -16.78
N PRO A 128 10.94 7.69 -17.53
CA PRO A 128 10.70 9.12 -17.73
C PRO A 128 9.33 9.40 -18.34
N ALA A 129 8.60 10.35 -17.75
CA ALA A 129 7.24 10.77 -18.13
C ALA A 129 6.14 9.69 -17.97
N ASP A 130 6.48 8.51 -17.44
CA ASP A 130 5.48 7.52 -17.03
C ASP A 130 4.69 8.03 -15.81
N TYR A 131 3.45 7.57 -15.66
CA TYR A 131 2.53 8.01 -14.62
C TYR A 131 1.43 6.98 -14.39
N ASN A 132 0.80 7.05 -13.21
CA ASN A 132 -0.42 6.32 -12.92
C ASN A 132 -1.60 7.29 -12.85
N CYS A 133 -2.66 7.01 -13.59
CA CYS A 133 -3.89 7.78 -13.50
C CYS A 133 -4.49 7.69 -12.09
N LEU A 134 -5.23 8.71 -11.67
CA LEU A 134 -6.03 8.60 -10.45
C LEU A 134 -7.06 7.48 -10.59
N HIS A 135 -7.04 6.54 -9.66
CA HIS A 135 -7.97 5.42 -9.58
C HIS A 135 -8.11 4.97 -8.12
N GLN A 136 -9.13 4.17 -7.85
CA GLN A 136 -9.21 3.39 -6.62
C GLN A 136 -8.61 2.02 -6.90
N ASP A 137 -7.68 1.59 -6.06
CA ASP A 137 -7.02 0.30 -6.22
C ASP A 137 -7.79 -0.77 -5.43
N VAL A 138 -8.75 -1.37 -6.11
CA VAL A 138 -9.66 -2.40 -5.58
C VAL A 138 -9.50 -3.69 -6.38
N TYR A 139 -9.44 -4.82 -5.68
CA TYR A 139 -9.26 -6.13 -6.31
C TYR A 139 -10.21 -7.15 -5.67
N GLY A 140 -11.11 -7.68 -6.51
CA GLY A 140 -12.08 -8.68 -6.10
C GLY A 140 -13.18 -8.14 -5.16
N ASP A 141 -14.01 -9.05 -4.68
CA ASP A 141 -15.15 -8.80 -3.80
C ASP A 141 -14.71 -8.48 -2.36
N VAL A 142 -13.72 -9.19 -1.82
CA VAL A 142 -13.15 -8.90 -0.50
C VAL A 142 -12.01 -7.89 -0.67
N THR A 143 -12.30 -6.63 -0.33
CA THR A 143 -11.35 -5.51 -0.38
C THR A 143 -10.98 -5.07 1.03
N PHE A 144 -9.68 -4.98 1.32
CA PHE A 144 -9.18 -4.40 2.57
C PHE A 144 -8.95 -2.88 2.39
N PRO A 145 -9.41 -2.01 3.32
CA PRO A 145 -9.53 -0.57 3.07
C PRO A 145 -8.21 0.20 3.18
N LEU A 146 -7.13 -0.45 3.59
CA LEU A 146 -5.83 0.16 3.79
C LEU A 146 -4.78 -0.46 2.87
N GLN A 147 -3.95 0.40 2.29
CA GLN A 147 -2.87 -0.01 1.41
C GLN A 147 -1.51 0.45 1.94
N LEU A 148 -0.46 -0.30 1.64
CA LEU A 148 0.91 0.06 1.93
C LEU A 148 1.69 0.17 0.62
N LEU A 149 2.23 1.35 0.36
CA LEU A 149 3.15 1.60 -0.74
C LEU A 149 4.55 1.88 -0.16
N VAL A 150 5.56 1.20 -0.71
CA VAL A 150 6.95 1.41 -0.34
C VAL A 150 7.70 1.95 -1.56
N MET A 151 8.25 3.16 -1.41
CA MET A 151 9.13 3.75 -2.41
C MET A 151 10.51 3.10 -2.29
N LEU A 152 10.93 2.35 -3.31
CA LEU A 152 12.22 1.65 -3.33
C LEU A 152 13.36 2.49 -3.93
N SER A 153 13.03 3.50 -4.73
CA SER A 153 13.99 4.43 -5.33
C SER A 153 14.11 5.70 -4.49
N ARG A 154 15.26 6.36 -4.52
CA ARG A 154 15.53 7.58 -3.73
C ARG A 154 15.09 8.82 -4.52
N PRO A 155 14.11 9.58 -4.02
CA PRO A 155 13.72 10.85 -4.63
C PRO A 155 14.89 11.84 -4.62
N ASP A 156 14.97 12.68 -5.65
CA ASP A 156 16.02 13.68 -5.87
C ASP A 156 17.44 13.10 -6.11
N GLU A 157 17.62 11.77 -6.03
CA GLU A 157 18.86 11.07 -6.40
C GLU A 157 18.63 10.15 -7.61
N ASP A 158 17.65 9.24 -7.54
CA ASP A 158 17.35 8.27 -8.59
C ASP A 158 16.29 8.80 -9.58
N PHE A 159 15.47 9.78 -9.17
CA PHE A 159 14.45 10.42 -10.01
C PHE A 159 14.03 11.80 -9.50
N THR A 160 13.40 12.61 -10.37
CA THR A 160 12.74 13.88 -10.03
C THR A 160 11.26 13.85 -10.43
N GLY A 161 10.42 14.63 -9.75
CA GLY A 161 8.96 14.54 -9.87
C GLY A 161 8.42 13.24 -9.25
N GLY A 162 7.36 12.67 -9.84
CA GLY A 162 6.82 11.37 -9.43
C GLY A 162 6.13 11.37 -8.06
N GLU A 163 5.54 12.50 -7.67
CA GLU A 163 4.85 12.65 -6.39
C GLU A 163 3.65 11.70 -6.27
N SER A 164 3.40 11.20 -5.06
CA SER A 164 2.19 10.43 -4.76
C SER A 164 1.04 11.38 -4.48
N VAL A 165 -0.01 11.31 -5.31
CA VAL A 165 -1.20 12.16 -5.18
C VAL A 165 -2.37 11.32 -4.70
N PHE A 166 -2.93 11.70 -3.56
CA PHE A 166 -4.15 11.14 -2.99
C PHE A 166 -5.27 12.16 -3.14
N VAL A 167 -6.50 11.69 -3.36
CA VAL A 167 -7.65 12.58 -3.56
C VAL A 167 -8.80 12.15 -2.69
N GLU A 168 -9.17 13.01 -1.75
CA GLU A 168 -10.39 12.86 -0.96
C GLU A 168 -11.59 13.27 -1.82
N GLN A 169 -12.51 12.33 -2.06
CA GLN A 169 -13.78 12.62 -2.70
C GLN A 169 -14.76 13.19 -1.68
N ARG A 170 -15.24 14.41 -1.92
CA ARG A 170 -16.17 15.11 -1.01
C ARG A 170 -17.51 15.29 -1.72
N PRO A 171 -18.59 14.58 -1.30
CA PRO A 171 -19.89 14.68 -1.95
C PRO A 171 -20.37 16.14 -2.03
N ARG A 172 -20.72 16.58 -3.25
CA ARG A 172 -21.21 17.94 -3.55
C ARG A 172 -20.21 19.07 -3.22
N GLN A 173 -18.92 18.76 -3.09
CA GLN A 173 -17.84 19.72 -2.90
C GLN A 173 -16.70 19.43 -3.88
N GLN A 174 -15.77 20.37 -4.04
CA GLN A 174 -14.54 20.11 -4.80
C GLN A 174 -13.70 19.05 -4.07
N SER A 175 -13.07 18.14 -4.82
CA SER A 175 -12.16 17.15 -4.22
C SER A 175 -10.96 17.84 -3.59
N ARG A 176 -10.37 17.21 -2.57
CA ARG A 176 -9.17 17.73 -1.88
C ARG A 176 -7.96 16.87 -2.25
N PRO A 177 -6.98 17.40 -3.00
CA PRO A 177 -5.74 16.67 -3.25
C PRO A 177 -4.82 16.76 -2.03
N VAL A 178 -4.14 15.65 -1.74
CA VAL A 178 -3.01 15.56 -0.83
C VAL A 178 -1.82 15.06 -1.65
N VAL A 179 -0.78 15.87 -1.74
CA VAL A 179 0.44 15.53 -2.48
C VAL A 179 1.53 15.18 -1.47
N LEU A 180 1.96 13.92 -1.49
CA LEU A 180 3.09 13.46 -0.69
C LEU A 180 4.34 13.40 -1.55
N ARG A 181 5.33 14.22 -1.17
CA ARG A 181 6.70 14.13 -1.66
C ARG A 181 7.55 13.55 -0.54
N ARG A 182 8.14 12.39 -0.78
CA ARG A 182 9.26 11.94 0.05
C ARG A 182 10.48 12.73 -0.40
N SER A 183 10.96 13.67 0.40
CA SER A 183 12.31 14.21 0.22
C SER A 183 13.31 13.18 0.72
N ALA A 184 14.44 13.04 0.03
CA ALA A 184 15.61 12.48 0.69
C ALA A 184 15.85 13.33 1.94
N HIS A 185 15.93 12.69 3.11
CA HIS A 185 16.24 13.40 4.35
C HIS A 185 17.48 14.27 4.10
N PRO A 186 17.53 15.55 4.52
CA PRO A 186 18.78 16.28 4.46
C PRO A 186 19.78 15.45 5.28
N ARG A 187 20.87 15.00 4.65
CA ARG A 187 21.99 14.43 5.41
C ARG A 187 22.35 15.48 6.45
N PRO A 188 22.46 15.14 7.74
CA PRO A 188 23.07 16.06 8.68
C PRO A 188 24.47 16.43 8.16
N PRO A 189 24.93 17.67 8.39
CA PRO A 189 26.20 18.16 7.89
C PRO A 189 27.39 17.32 8.34
#